data_AF-A0A4D8RJ97-F1
#
_entry.id   AF-A0A4D8RJ97-F1
#
_cell.length_a   1.000
_cell.length_b   1.000
_cell.length_c   1.000
_cell.angle_alpha   90.00
_cell.angle_beta   90.00
_cell.angle_gamma   90.00
#
_symmetry.space_group_name_H-M   'P 1'
#
loop_
_entity.id
_entity.type
_entity.pdbx_description
1 polymer ?
#
loop_
_entity_poly.entity_id
_entity_poly.type
_entity_poly.pdbx_seq_one_letter_code
_entity_poly.pdbx_strand_id
1 'polypeptide(L)' 'METLSEPDQFDAQQVATQALSDCEGSKDGALLLLAHLLINARLGMSPGFLRLGPPGWRSAG' A
#
# COMPACT_ATOMS: atom_id res chain seq x y z
N MET A 1 11.96 -6.97 27.46
CA MET A 1 10.73 -7.40 26.78
C MET A 1 10.48 -6.39 25.68
N GLU A 2 11.04 -6.68 24.51
CA GLU A 2 10.91 -5.83 23.33
C GLU A 2 9.54 -6.11 22.72
N THR A 3 8.62 -5.16 22.86
CA THR A 3 7.37 -5.14 22.10
C THR A 3 7.74 -5.00 20.63
N LEU A 4 7.79 -6.14 19.94
CA LEU A 4 7.71 -6.21 18.48
C LEU A 4 6.41 -5.51 18.08
N SER A 5 6.49 -4.22 17.75
CA SER A 5 5.40 -3.50 17.12
C SER A 5 5.05 -4.25 15.85
N GLU A 6 3.93 -4.98 15.89
CA GLU A 6 3.36 -5.64 14.73
C GLU A 6 3.26 -4.62 13.59
N PRO A 7 3.59 -5.01 12.35
CA PRO A 7 3.61 -4.09 11.24
C PRO A 7 2.21 -3.56 11.02
N ASP A 8 1.97 -2.30 11.42
CA ASP A 8 0.91 -1.38 11.00
C ASP A 8 -0.24 -2.08 10.24
N GLN A 9 -0.96 -2.97 10.94
CA GLN A 9 -2.11 -3.65 10.38
C GLN A 9 -3.24 -2.63 10.47
N PHE A 10 -3.31 -1.73 9.49
CA PHE A 10 -4.55 -0.99 9.27
C PHE A 10 -5.69 -2.01 9.28
N ASP A 11 -6.57 -1.89 10.27
CA ASP A 11 -7.68 -2.80 10.45
C ASP A 11 -8.46 -2.85 9.14
N ALA A 12 -8.51 -4.02 8.50
CA ALA A 12 -9.15 -4.19 7.20
C ALA A 12 -10.59 -3.67 7.21
N GLN A 13 -11.24 -3.71 8.37
CA GLN A 13 -12.55 -3.12 8.59
C GLN A 13 -12.54 -1.60 8.40
N GLN A 14 -11.57 -0.88 8.97
CA GLN A 14 -11.46 0.57 8.82
C GLN A 14 -11.24 0.97 7.36
N VAL A 15 -10.38 0.23 6.63
CA VAL A 15 -10.11 0.49 5.21
C VAL A 15 -11.37 0.25 4.37
N ALA A 16 -12.14 -0.80 4.66
CA ALA A 16 -13.41 -1.05 3.98
C ALA A 16 -14.47 0.00 4.30
N THR A 17 -14.57 0.44 5.56
CA THR A 17 -15.47 1.51 5.98
C THR A 17 -15.13 2.83 5.29
N GLN A 18 -13.85 3.18 5.21
CA GLN A 18 -13.41 4.39 4.51
C GLN A 18 -13.75 4.32 3.02
N ALA A 19 -13.46 3.20 2.36
CA ALA A 19 -13.78 3.02 0.94
C ALA A 19 -15.29 3.12 0.65
N LEU A 20 -16.13 2.62 1.56
CA LEU A 20 -17.59 2.80 1.47
C LEU A 20 -17.99 4.27 1.64
N SER A 21 -17.38 4.99 2.57
CA SER A 21 -17.63 6.43 2.77
C SER A 21 -17.23 7.24 1.54
N ASP A 22 -16.07 6.95 0.94
CA ASP A 22 -15.54 7.65 -0.23
C ASP A 22 -16.40 7.43 -1.49
N CYS A 23 -17.16 6.34 -1.52
CA CYS A 23 -18.05 5.96 -2.61
C CYS A 23 -19.53 6.25 -2.30
N GLU A 24 -19.83 7.12 -1.32
CA GLU A 24 -21.20 7.49 -0.90
C GLU A 24 -22.08 6.28 -0.53
N GLY A 25 -21.47 5.21 -0.02
CA GLY A 25 -22.12 3.96 0.33
C GLY A 25 -22.32 2.98 -0.83
N SER A 26 -21.84 3.30 -2.04
CA SER A 26 -21.87 2.37 -3.18
C SER A 26 -20.89 1.21 -2.97
N LYS A 27 -21.45 0.04 -2.67
CA LYS A 27 -20.68 -1.19 -2.43
C LYS A 27 -19.79 -1.56 -3.63
N ASP A 28 -20.33 -1.46 -4.84
CA ASP A 28 -19.59 -1.83 -6.05
C ASP A 28 -18.44 -0.85 -6.33
N GLY A 29 -18.66 0.45 -6.07
CA GLY A 29 -17.61 1.47 -6.13
C GLY A 29 -16.51 1.22 -5.11
N ALA A 30 -16.88 0.91 -3.86
CA ALA A 30 -15.92 0.60 -2.80
C ALA A 30 -15.10 -0.66 -3.11
N LEU A 31 -15.71 -1.72 -3.64
CA LEU A 31 -15.00 -2.93 -4.06
C LEU A 31 -14.01 -2.65 -5.19
N LEU A 32 -14.42 -1.84 -6.18
CA LEU A 32 -13.53 -1.44 -7.27
C LEU A 32 -12.35 -0.61 -6.77
N LEU A 33 -12.58 0.32 -5.85
CA LEU A 33 -11.55 1.15 -5.23
C LEU A 33 -10.56 0.30 -4.42
N LEU A 34 -11.04 -0.62 -3.59
CA LEU A 34 -10.21 -1.55 -2.83
C LEU A 34 -9.36 -2.45 -3.74
N ALA A 35 -9.96 -2.97 -4.82
CA ALA A 35 -9.22 -3.76 -5.81
C ALA A 35 -8.10 -2.94 -6.47
N HIS A 36 -8.38 -1.68 -6.83
CA HIS A 36 -7.38 -0.77 -7.40
C HIS A 36 -6.21 -0.54 -6.44
N LEU A 37 -6.49 -0.24 -5.17
CA LEU A 37 -5.47 -0.02 -4.14
C LEU A 37 -4.59 -1.27 -3.94
N LEU A 38 -5.20 -2.46 -3.89
CA LEU A 38 -4.47 -3.72 -3.76
C LEU A 38 -3.55 -4.02 -4.96
N ILE A 39 -4.03 -3.75 -6.17
CA ILE A 39 -3.23 -3.92 -7.39
C ILE A 39 -2.03 -2.97 -7.37
N ASN A 40 -2.24 -1.70 -7.03
CA ASN A 40 -1.16 -0.71 -6.97
C ASN A 40 -0.15 -1.04 -5.88
N ALA A 41 -0.59 -1.49 -4.70
CA ALA A 41 0.31 -1.92 -3.64
C ALA A 41 1.20 -3.10 -4.09
N ARG A 42 0.63 -4.07 -4.82
CA ARG A 42 1.40 -5.19 -5.40
C ARG A 42 2.41 -4.76 -6.45
N LEU A 43 2.06 -3.80 -7.31
CA LEU A 43 2.96 -3.28 -8.34
C LEU A 43 4.11 -2.45 -7.72
N GLY A 44 3.82 -1.67 -6.68
CA GLY A 44 4.82 -0.95 -5.88
C GLY A 44 5.77 -1.86 -5.11
N MET A 45 5.32 -3.09 -4.78
CA MET A 45 6.14 -4.16 -4.19
C MET A 45 6.90 -4.99 -5.24
N SER A 46 7.10 -4.49 -6.45
CA SER A 46 8.02 -5.14 -7.38
C SER A 46 9.47 -4.96 -6.89
N PRO A 47 10.23 -6.04 -6.63
CA PRO A 47 11.59 -5.96 -6.09
C PRO A 47 12.58 -5.27 -7.03
N GLY A 48 12.21 -5.02 -8.29
CA GLY A 48 12.98 -4.22 -9.24
C GLY A 48 12.98 -2.72 -8.93
N PHE A 49 11.91 -2.19 -8.31
CA PHE A 49 11.80 -0.75 -8.00
C PHE A 49 12.51 -0.40 -6.69
N LEU A 50 12.53 -1.30 -5.70
CA LEU A 50 13.27 -1.16 -4.44
C LEU A 50 14.80 -1.32 -4.61
N ARG A 51 15.27 -1.82 -5.75
CA ARG A 51 16.70 -2.07 -6.05
C ARG A 51 17.36 -1.00 -6.92
N LEU A 52 16.63 0.05 -7.31
CA LEU A 52 17.23 1.23 -7.91
C LEU A 52 17.53 2.22 -6.78
N GLY A 53 18.68 2.04 -6.13
CA GLY A 53 19.28 3.12 -5.34
C GLY A 53 19.44 4.39 -6.21
N PRO A 54 19.58 5.58 -5.61
CA PRO A 54 19.61 6.84 -6.34
C PRO A 54 20.58 6.77 -7.53
N PRO A 55 20.19 7.22 -8.73
CA PRO A 55 21.03 7.18 -9.91
C PRO A 55 22.18 8.17 -9.72
N GLY A 56 23.29 7.76 -9.11
CA GLY A 56 24.36 8.73 -8.84
C GLY A 56 25.61 8.31 -8.09
N TRP A 57 25.72 7.11 -7.51
CA TRP A 57 26.91 6.77 -6.70
C TRP A 57 27.95 5.92 -7.44
N ARG A 58 28.10 6.11 -8.77
CA ARG A 58 29.41 5.91 -9.40
C ARG A 58 30.14 7.25 -9.41
N SER A 59 30.68 7.64 -8.26
CA SER A 59 31.78 8.61 -8.20
C SER A 59 32.99 7.91 -7.59
N ALA A 60 34.00 7.80 -8.45
CA ALA A 60 35.44 7.74 -8.21
C ALA A 60 35.95 7.19 -6.86
N GLY A 61 36.76 6.14 -6.98
CA GLY A 61 37.68 5.62 -5.98
C GLY A 61 38.47 4.48 -6.59
#